data_AF-A0A0F5VRC5-F1
#
_entry.id   AF-A0A0F5VRC5-F1
#
_cell.length_a   1.000
_cell.length_b   1.000
_cell.length_c   1.000
_cell.angle_alpha   90.00
_cell.angle_beta   90.00
_cell.angle_gamma   90.00
#
_symmetry.space_group_name_H-M   'P 1'
#
loop_
_entity.id
_entity.type
_entity.pdbx_description
1 polymer ?
#
loop_
_entity_poly.entity_id
_entity_poly.type
_entity_poly.pdbx_seq_one_letter_code
_entity_poly.pdbx_strand_id
1 'polypeptide(L)'
;MDAPPNYADNHAYRMQASLSAEQQASGRASAELILAELAKVREEGGSGEFGRFSDERVEAALRRVGCGEKHGVSVGNGYYAVYTGVVCVSGRVTKDELTGEVHGVYAEPQPGEGPCVENRGGH
;
A
#
# COMPACT_ATOMS: atom_id res chain seq x y z
N MET A 1 12.86 28.29 -12.08
CA MET A 1 11.89 27.34 -11.49
C MET A 1 11.44 27.94 -10.18
N ASP A 2 10.38 28.73 -10.21
CA ASP A 2 9.77 29.29 -9.02
C ASP A 2 8.96 28.20 -8.33
N ALA A 3 9.56 27.56 -7.33
CA ALA A 3 8.77 26.78 -6.38
C ALA A 3 7.80 27.76 -5.69
N PRO A 4 6.49 27.44 -5.61
CA PRO A 4 5.52 28.34 -5.00
C PRO A 4 5.94 28.68 -3.56
N PRO A 5 5.71 29.93 -3.12
CA PRO A 5 6.08 30.36 -1.78
C PRO A 5 5.31 29.49 -0.78
N ASN A 6 6.02 28.96 0.22
CA ASN A 6 5.54 28.02 1.25
C ASN A 6 5.63 26.51 0.95
N TYR A 7 6.43 26.07 -0.03
CA TYR A 7 6.70 24.62 -0.20
C TYR A 7 7.24 23.94 1.08
N ALA A 8 8.03 24.67 1.89
CA ALA A 8 8.61 24.16 3.13
C ALA A 8 7.66 24.24 4.35
N ASP A 9 6.64 25.12 4.31
CA ASP A 9 5.71 25.40 5.42
C ASP A 9 4.30 24.80 5.21
N ASN A 10 4.01 24.29 4.00
CA ASN A 10 2.77 23.57 3.77
C ASN A 10 2.92 22.13 4.32
N HIS A 11 2.28 21.88 5.46
CA HIS A 11 2.17 20.56 6.09
C HIS A 11 1.69 19.47 5.13
N ALA A 12 0.97 19.83 4.05
CA ALA A 12 0.53 18.91 3.00
C ALA A 12 1.65 18.31 2.13
N TYR A 13 2.91 18.73 2.28
CA TYR A 13 4.03 18.17 1.49
C TYR A 13 5.06 17.37 2.30
N ARG A 14 4.85 17.19 3.61
CA ARG A 14 5.56 16.17 4.42
C ARG A 14 4.64 15.00 4.73
N MET A 15 3.98 14.48 3.70
CA MET A 15 2.88 13.53 3.86
C MET A 15 3.34 12.16 4.36
N GLN A 16 4.57 11.72 4.04
CA GLN A 16 5.08 10.41 4.42
C GLN A 16 6.44 10.48 5.14
N ALA A 17 6.65 9.56 6.09
CA ALA A 17 7.93 9.41 6.78
C ALA A 17 9.07 9.04 5.81
N SER A 18 10.24 9.68 5.96
CA SER A 18 11.43 9.30 5.21
C SER A 18 11.90 7.90 5.62
N LEU A 19 12.36 7.12 4.63
CA LEU A 19 12.92 5.79 4.87
C LEU A 19 14.44 5.85 4.97
N SER A 20 15.02 5.19 5.96
CA SER A 20 16.44 4.85 5.96
C SER A 20 16.74 3.79 4.89
N ALA A 21 18.01 3.62 4.52
CA ALA A 21 18.42 2.58 3.58
C ALA A 21 18.06 1.16 4.08
N GLU A 22 18.15 0.93 5.40
CA GLU A 22 17.76 -0.33 6.03
C GLU A 22 16.25 -0.57 5.93
N GLN A 23 15.44 0.46 6.24
CA GLN A 23 13.98 0.39 6.12
C GLN A 23 13.57 0.16 4.66
N GLN A 24 14.26 0.80 3.71
CA GLN A 24 13.99 0.60 2.29
C GLN A 24 14.33 -0.83 1.84
N ALA A 25 15.47 -1.39 2.26
CA ALA A 25 15.86 -2.75 1.94
C ALA A 25 14.90 -3.79 2.55
N SER A 26 14.55 -3.61 3.83
CA SER A 26 13.55 -4.45 4.52
C SER A 26 12.19 -4.37 3.83
N GLY A 27 11.75 -3.16 3.48
CA GLY A 27 10.51 -2.93 2.76
C GLY A 27 10.46 -3.62 1.40
N ARG A 28 11.55 -3.59 0.64
CA ARG A 28 11.63 -4.28 -0.66
C ARG A 28 11.52 -5.79 -0.50
N ALA A 29 12.19 -6.37 0.50
CA ALA A 29 12.07 -7.79 0.79
C ALA A 29 10.63 -8.17 1.18
N SER A 30 9.95 -7.35 2.00
CA SER A 30 8.52 -7.55 2.30
C SER A 30 7.64 -7.42 1.05
N ALA A 31 7.91 -6.42 0.19
CA ALA A 31 7.17 -6.22 -1.05
C ALA A 31 7.30 -7.43 -1.99
N GLU A 32 8.50 -8.02 -2.11
CA GLU A 32 8.71 -9.24 -2.92
C GLU A 32 7.87 -10.41 -2.42
N LEU A 33 7.80 -10.63 -1.10
CA LEU A 33 6.95 -11.68 -0.51
C LEU A 33 5.47 -11.43 -0.76
N ILE A 34 5.02 -10.18 -0.61
CA ILE A 34 3.63 -9.78 -0.88
C ILE A 34 3.30 -10.01 -2.36
N LEU A 35 4.15 -9.56 -3.28
CA LEU A 35 3.94 -9.70 -4.72
C LEU A 35 3.90 -11.18 -5.13
N ALA A 36 4.78 -12.02 -4.58
CA ALA A 36 4.77 -13.46 -4.84
C ALA A 36 3.45 -14.13 -4.38
N GLU A 37 2.91 -13.70 -3.24
CA GLU A 37 1.65 -14.25 -2.72
C GLU A 37 0.43 -13.73 -3.51
N LEU A 38 0.42 -12.45 -3.89
CA LEU A 38 -0.62 -11.87 -4.74
C LEU A 38 -0.57 -12.38 -6.18
N ALA A 39 0.59 -12.82 -6.67
CA ALA A 39 0.70 -13.49 -7.98
C ALA A 39 -0.11 -14.79 -8.00
N LYS A 40 -0.13 -15.57 -6.91
CA LYS A 40 -0.95 -16.78 -6.79
C LYS A 40 -2.44 -16.47 -6.92
N VAL A 41 -2.89 -15.35 -6.35
CA VAL A 41 -4.28 -14.86 -6.52
C VAL A 41 -4.59 -14.63 -8.01
N ARG A 42 -3.63 -14.13 -8.79
CA ARG A 42 -3.80 -13.96 -10.24
C ARG A 42 -3.86 -15.31 -10.96
N GLU A 43 -3.00 -16.24 -10.59
CA GLU A 43 -2.89 -17.57 -11.21
C GLU A 43 -4.14 -18.44 -10.98
N GLU A 44 -4.76 -18.43 -9.80
CA GLU A 44 -5.96 -19.24 -9.56
C GLU A 44 -7.22 -18.69 -10.28
N GLY A 45 -7.10 -17.56 -10.99
CA GLY A 45 -8.16 -17.00 -11.85
C GLY A 45 -9.31 -16.36 -11.05
N GLY A 46 -10.50 -16.21 -11.66
CA GLY A 46 -11.70 -15.74 -10.94
C GLY A 46 -11.80 -14.22 -10.70
N SER A 47 -11.23 -13.39 -11.59
CA SER A 47 -11.43 -11.94 -11.53
C SER A 47 -12.89 -11.56 -11.83
N GLY A 48 -13.47 -10.70 -11.01
CA GLY A 48 -14.77 -10.06 -11.20
C GLY A 48 -14.73 -8.90 -12.20
N GLU A 49 -15.67 -7.97 -12.08
CA GLU A 49 -15.80 -6.83 -12.98
C GLU A 49 -14.50 -6.03 -13.07
N PHE A 50 -14.12 -5.62 -14.30
CA PHE A 50 -12.88 -4.91 -14.60
C PHE A 50 -11.59 -5.65 -14.18
N GLY A 51 -11.61 -6.99 -14.12
CA GLY A 51 -10.41 -7.77 -13.82
C GLY A 51 -9.99 -7.72 -12.35
N ARG A 52 -10.86 -7.25 -11.45
CA ARG A 52 -10.57 -7.13 -10.01
C ARG A 52 -10.77 -8.45 -9.30
N PHE A 53 -9.94 -8.76 -8.32
CA PHE A 53 -10.20 -9.86 -7.40
C PHE A 53 -11.03 -9.35 -6.22
N SER A 54 -11.75 -10.25 -5.54
CA SER A 54 -12.50 -9.85 -4.35
C SER A 54 -11.55 -9.42 -3.24
N ASP A 55 -11.94 -8.40 -2.49
CA ASP A 55 -11.11 -7.83 -1.43
C ASP A 55 -10.79 -8.89 -0.37
N GLU A 56 -11.74 -9.78 -0.04
CA GLU A 56 -11.54 -10.87 0.93
C GLU A 56 -10.44 -11.84 0.49
N ARG A 57 -10.30 -12.08 -0.82
CA ARG A 57 -9.30 -13.00 -1.34
C ARG A 57 -7.91 -12.38 -1.33
N VAL A 58 -7.81 -11.09 -1.66
CA VAL A 58 -6.58 -10.33 -1.54
C VAL A 58 -6.16 -10.24 -0.07
N GLU A 59 -7.07 -9.93 0.84
CA GLU A 59 -6.80 -9.95 2.28
C GLU A 59 -6.36 -11.33 2.77
N ALA A 60 -7.01 -12.41 2.33
CA ALA A 60 -6.61 -13.77 2.72
C ALA A 60 -5.19 -14.10 2.26
N ALA A 61 -4.79 -13.67 1.06
CA ALA A 61 -3.43 -13.80 0.56
C ALA A 61 -2.43 -13.00 1.41
N LEU A 62 -2.73 -11.73 1.71
CA LEU A 62 -1.91 -10.89 2.58
C LEU A 62 -1.74 -11.52 3.98
N ARG A 63 -2.80 -12.10 4.56
CA ARG A 63 -2.72 -12.77 5.87
C ARG A 63 -1.73 -13.93 5.88
N ARG A 64 -1.53 -14.64 4.76
CA ARG A 64 -0.56 -15.75 4.65
C ARG A 64 0.90 -15.29 4.73
N VAL A 65 1.19 -14.05 4.39
CA VAL A 65 2.51 -13.43 4.56
C VAL A 65 2.60 -12.58 5.84
N GLY A 66 1.67 -12.77 6.79
CA GLY A 66 1.66 -12.08 8.08
C GLY A 66 1.02 -10.69 8.07
N CYS A 67 0.53 -10.24 6.91
CA CYS A 67 -0.12 -8.95 6.71
C CYS A 67 -1.64 -9.05 7.02
N GLY A 68 -2.06 -8.68 8.23
CA GLY A 68 -3.47 -8.77 8.68
C GLY A 68 -3.98 -7.49 9.35
N GLU A 69 -5.18 -7.48 9.95
CA GLU A 69 -5.81 -6.26 10.51
C GLU A 69 -4.91 -5.43 11.44
N LYS A 70 -4.06 -6.07 12.25
CA LYS A 70 -3.10 -5.37 13.13
C LYS A 70 -2.03 -4.55 12.38
N HIS A 71 -1.89 -4.81 11.08
CA HIS A 71 -0.93 -4.22 10.16
C HIS A 71 -1.57 -3.17 9.24
N GLY A 72 -2.78 -2.67 9.57
CA GLY A 72 -3.41 -1.57 8.82
C GLY A 72 -3.56 -1.89 7.33
N VAL A 73 -4.13 -3.05 7.03
CA VAL A 73 -4.41 -3.50 5.65
C VAL A 73 -5.61 -2.72 5.12
N SER A 74 -5.44 -2.04 3.99
CA SER A 74 -6.54 -1.48 3.19
C SER A 74 -6.54 -2.15 1.83
N VAL A 75 -7.69 -2.66 1.42
CA VAL A 75 -7.91 -3.27 0.10
C VAL A 75 -9.20 -2.72 -0.47
N GLY A 76 -9.20 -2.39 -1.75
CA GLY A 76 -10.40 -1.97 -2.45
C GLY A 76 -10.13 -1.57 -3.89
N ASN A 77 -11.08 -1.84 -4.78
CA ASN A 77 -10.99 -1.45 -6.20
C ASN A 77 -9.70 -1.88 -6.91
N GLY A 78 -9.15 -3.05 -6.54
CA GLY A 78 -7.89 -3.57 -7.07
C GLY A 78 -6.64 -2.85 -6.55
N TYR A 79 -6.77 -1.99 -5.55
CA TYR A 79 -5.68 -1.42 -4.77
C TYR A 79 -5.47 -2.23 -3.49
N TYR A 80 -4.23 -2.28 -3.03
CA TYR A 80 -3.89 -2.77 -1.69
C TYR A 80 -2.84 -1.86 -1.04
N ALA A 81 -2.89 -1.75 0.28
CA ALA A 81 -1.89 -1.09 1.10
C ALA A 81 -1.73 -1.85 2.42
N VAL A 82 -0.49 -2.05 2.86
CA VAL A 82 -0.19 -2.75 4.11
C VAL A 82 0.99 -2.13 4.84
N TYR A 83 0.87 -2.01 6.16
CA TYR A 83 1.98 -1.65 7.04
C TYR A 83 2.71 -2.91 7.53
N THR A 84 3.98 -3.08 7.16
CA THR A 84 4.77 -4.26 7.52
C THR A 84 5.26 -4.26 8.98
N GLY A 85 4.87 -3.26 9.78
CA GLY A 85 5.45 -2.97 11.09
C GLY A 85 6.69 -2.06 11.04
N VAL A 86 7.24 -1.83 9.83
CA VAL A 86 8.41 -0.96 9.61
C VAL A 86 8.11 0.09 8.55
N VAL A 87 7.54 -0.31 7.41
CA VAL A 87 7.22 0.55 6.28
C VAL A 87 5.85 0.20 5.70
N CYS A 88 5.38 1.01 4.76
CA CYS A 88 4.19 0.72 3.98
C CYS A 88 4.57 0.10 2.63
N VAL A 89 3.79 -0.88 2.21
CA VAL A 89 3.80 -1.42 0.85
C VAL A 89 2.41 -1.23 0.25
N SER A 90 2.32 -0.54 -0.87
CA SER A 90 1.04 -0.35 -1.57
C SER A 90 1.17 -0.54 -3.07
N GLY A 91 0.06 -0.84 -3.74
CA GLY A 91 0.08 -1.09 -5.18
C GLY A 91 -1.24 -1.59 -5.72
N ARG A 92 -1.17 -2.19 -6.90
CA ARG A 92 -2.33 -2.67 -7.66
C ARG A 92 -2.28 -4.18 -7.77
N VAL A 93 -3.43 -4.83 -7.60
CA VAL A 93 -3.63 -6.26 -7.86
C VAL A 93 -4.91 -6.46 -8.66
N THR A 94 -4.72 -6.63 -9.96
CA THR A 94 -5.77 -6.91 -10.93
C THR A 94 -5.32 -8.02 -11.87
N LYS A 95 -6.20 -8.47 -12.76
CA LYS A 95 -5.86 -9.43 -13.79
C LYS A 95 -4.68 -8.94 -14.65
N ASP A 96 -4.66 -7.66 -14.99
CA ASP A 96 -3.70 -7.08 -15.94
C ASP A 96 -2.46 -6.47 -15.24
N GLU A 97 -2.60 -6.07 -13.97
CA GLU A 97 -1.59 -5.31 -13.25
C GLU A 97 -1.28 -5.92 -11.88
N LEU A 98 0.01 -6.08 -11.57
CA LEU A 98 0.52 -6.40 -10.24
C LEU A 98 1.72 -5.50 -9.93
N THR A 99 1.56 -4.56 -9.00
CA THR A 99 2.59 -3.59 -8.62
C THR A 99 2.72 -3.50 -7.11
N GLY A 100 3.88 -3.08 -6.62
CA GLY A 100 4.15 -2.89 -5.20
C GLY A 100 5.26 -1.86 -5.00
N GLU A 101 4.95 -0.80 -4.27
CA GLU A 101 5.84 0.31 -3.96
C GLU A 101 6.06 0.42 -2.45
N VAL A 102 7.29 0.74 -2.06
CA VAL A 102 7.68 0.88 -0.65
C VAL A 102 7.74 2.36 -0.29
N HIS A 103 7.02 2.75 0.75
CA HIS A 103 6.99 4.12 1.24
C HIS A 103 6.87 4.18 2.77
N GLY A 104 7.09 5.36 3.34
CA GLY A 104 6.87 5.58 4.77
C GLY A 104 5.40 5.66 5.14
N VAL A 105 5.14 5.57 6.44
CA VAL A 105 3.80 5.84 6.99
C VAL A 105 3.40 7.28 6.74
N TYR A 106 2.12 7.53 6.51
CA TYR A 106 1.60 8.88 6.36
C TYR A 106 1.50 9.58 7.72
N ALA A 107 1.86 10.86 7.76
CA ALA A 107 1.78 11.69 8.97
C ALA A 107 0.30 11.91 9.39
N GLU A 108 -0.57 12.08 8.41
CA GLU A 108 -2.03 12.17 8.58
C GLU A 108 -2.67 11.12 7.66
N PRO A 109 -2.79 9.87 8.12
CA PRO A 109 -3.37 8.82 7.30
C PRO A 109 -4.88 8.97 7.14
N GLN A 110 -5.43 8.37 6.09
CA GLN A 110 -6.87 8.31 5.87
C GLN A 110 -7.56 7.64 7.07
N PRO A 111 -8.51 8.32 7.75
CA PRO A 111 -9.21 7.75 8.89
C PRO A 111 -9.92 6.45 8.51
N GLY A 112 -9.68 5.39 9.29
CA GLY A 112 -10.29 4.07 9.09
C GLY A 112 -9.57 3.14 8.12
N GLU A 113 -8.61 3.62 7.32
CA GLU A 113 -7.88 2.80 6.33
C GLU A 113 -6.43 2.47 6.74
N GLY A 114 -5.93 3.10 7.81
CA GLY A 114 -4.63 2.79 8.39
C GLY A 114 -3.47 3.64 7.86
N PRO A 115 -2.25 3.43 8.39
CA PRO A 115 -1.13 4.36 8.26
C PRO A 115 -0.50 4.42 6.86
N CYS A 116 -0.96 3.57 5.94
CA CYS A 116 -0.41 3.44 4.58
C CYS A 116 -1.27 4.08 3.50
N VAL A 117 -2.41 4.69 3.87
CA VAL A 117 -3.29 5.37 2.93
C VAL A 117 -3.18 6.88 3.15
N GLU A 118 -2.83 7.56 2.07
CA GLU A 118 -2.79 9.02 2.02
C GLU A 118 -4.18 9.59 2.31
N ASN A 119 -4.29 10.49 3.28
CA ASN A 119 -5.50 11.28 3.44
C ASN A 119 -5.57 12.32 2.31
N ARG A 120 -6.45 12.10 1.34
CA ARG A 120 -6.63 13.01 0.21
C ARG A 120 -7.53 14.21 0.52
N GLY A 121 -8.06 14.29 1.75
CA GLY A 121 -9.04 15.29 2.15
C GLY A 121 -10.40 15.04 1.50
N GLY A 122 -11.46 15.06 2.30
CA GLY A 122 -12.82 15.26 1.81
C GLY A 122 -13.08 16.76 1.67
N HIS A 123 -13.65 17.16 0.53
CA HIS A 123 -14.20 18.51 0.32
C HIS A 123 -15.29 18.87 1.34
#